data_AF-A0A925TKI4-F1
#
_entry.id   AF-A0A925TKI4-F1
#
_cell.length_a   1.000
_cell.length_b   1.000
_cell.length_c   1.000
_cell.angle_alpha   90.00
_cell.angle_beta   90.00
_cell.angle_gamma   90.00
#
_symmetry.space_group_name_H-M   'P 1'
#
loop_
_entity.id
_entity.type
_entity.pdbx_description
1 polymer ?
#
loop_
_entity_poly.entity_id
_entity_poly.type
_entity_poly.pdbx_seq_one_letter_code
_entity_poly.pdbx_strand_id
1 'polypeptide(L)'
;MIPESRQRAVTPSAKPVKSAYFNRELSWLAFNRRVLEQARNPRNPLLERVKFLAIVSSNLDEFFEIRVSGIMQQVDSGVTEQSV
;
A
#
# COMPACT_ATOMS: atom_id res chain seq x y z
N MET A 1 45.46 -18.46 40.45
CA MET A 1 44.33 -17.50 40.34
C MET A 1 44.07 -17.31 38.84
N ILE A 2 43.08 -18.00 38.30
CA ILE A 2 42.73 -17.95 36.87
C ILE A 2 41.73 -16.80 36.68
N PRO A 3 41.89 -15.89 35.70
CA PRO A 3 40.79 -15.00 35.34
C PRO A 3 39.84 -15.72 34.38
N GLU A 4 38.58 -15.88 34.79
CA GLU A 4 37.49 -16.38 33.96
C GLU A 4 37.35 -15.55 32.68
N SER A 5 37.51 -16.23 31.55
CA SER A 5 37.22 -15.68 30.23
C SER A 5 35.70 -15.64 30.05
N ARG A 6 35.06 -14.55 30.47
CA ARG A 6 33.62 -14.31 30.27
C ARG A 6 33.33 -14.25 28.77
N GLN A 7 32.87 -15.36 28.20
CA GLN A 7 32.38 -15.44 26.83
C GLN A 7 31.27 -14.38 26.66
N ARG A 8 31.51 -13.40 25.78
CA ARG A 8 30.45 -12.46 25.37
C ARG A 8 29.39 -13.26 24.65
N ALA A 9 28.19 -13.33 25.23
CA ALA A 9 27.02 -13.85 24.54
C ALA A 9 26.84 -13.04 23.25
N VAL A 10 26.93 -13.73 22.11
CA VAL A 10 26.65 -13.16 20.80
C VAL A 10 25.12 -13.03 20.72
N THR A 11 24.60 -11.83 20.94
CA THR A 11 23.17 -11.54 20.75
C THR A 11 22.80 -11.91 19.31
N PRO A 12 21.71 -12.67 19.06
CA PRO A 12 21.31 -12.95 17.71
C PRO A 12 20.97 -11.63 17.03
N SER A 13 21.71 -11.32 15.96
CA SER A 13 21.45 -10.19 15.07
C SER A 13 20.02 -10.32 14.57
N ALA A 14 19.12 -9.53 15.13
CA ALA A 14 17.75 -9.42 14.65
C ALA A 14 17.83 -8.91 13.22
N LYS A 15 17.51 -9.78 12.26
CA LYS A 15 17.34 -9.38 10.85
C LYS A 15 16.39 -8.18 10.84
N PRO A 16 16.72 -7.08 10.13
CA PRO A 16 15.80 -5.96 10.04
C PRO A 16 14.49 -6.50 9.47
N VAL A 17 13.42 -6.35 10.25
CA VAL A 17 12.06 -6.68 9.81
C VAL A 17 11.83 -5.83 8.56
N LYS A 18 11.75 -6.46 7.39
CA LYS A 18 11.38 -5.78 6.16
C LYS A 18 10.07 -5.03 6.43
N SER A 19 10.15 -3.71 6.38
CA SER A 19 9.13 -2.67 6.56
C SER A 19 7.70 -3.13 6.89
N ALA A 20 7.17 -2.69 8.03
CA ALA A 20 5.77 -2.86 8.43
C ALA A 20 4.78 -1.99 7.61
N TYR A 21 5.17 -1.56 6.43
CA TYR A 21 4.45 -0.60 5.60
C TYR A 21 3.99 -1.27 4.30
N PHE A 22 2.79 -0.92 3.86
CA PHE A 22 2.17 -1.45 2.65
C PHE A 22 2.30 -0.44 1.53
N ASN A 23 2.59 -0.92 0.32
CA ASN A 23 2.65 -0.06 -0.85
C ASN A 23 1.40 0.84 -0.95
N ARG A 24 1.67 2.14 -1.08
CA ARG A 24 0.65 3.18 -1.02
C ARG A 24 -0.37 3.08 -2.15
N GLU A 25 0.08 2.76 -3.36
CA GLU A 25 -0.74 2.66 -4.56
C GLU A 25 -1.68 1.46 -4.46
N LEU A 26 -1.18 0.31 -4.00
CA LEU A 26 -2.00 -0.88 -3.72
C LEU A 26 -3.00 -0.63 -2.59
N SER A 27 -2.59 0.08 -1.55
CA SER A 27 -3.48 0.46 -0.45
C SER A 27 -4.62 1.37 -0.92
N TRP A 28 -4.32 2.29 -1.83
CA TRP A 28 -5.30 3.15 -2.47
C TRP A 28 -6.27 2.34 -3.35
N LEU A 29 -5.77 1.40 -4.16
CA LEU A 29 -6.63 0.51 -4.97
C LEU A 29 -7.52 -0.39 -4.10
N ALA A 30 -6.99 -0.90 -2.99
CA ALA A 30 -7.76 -1.68 -2.02
C ALA A 30 -8.85 -0.85 -1.32
N PHE A 31 -8.61 0.44 -1.10
CA PHE A 31 -9.66 1.37 -0.70
C PHE A 31 -10.74 1.52 -1.79
N ASN A 32 -10.36 1.81 -3.03
CA ASN A 32 -11.35 2.01 -4.10
C ASN A 32 -12.19 0.75 -4.36
N ARG A 33 -11.60 -0.43 -4.18
CA ARG A 33 -12.31 -1.72 -4.21
C ARG A 33 -13.42 -1.80 -3.15
N ARG A 34 -13.16 -1.36 -1.92
CA ARG A 34 -14.17 -1.33 -0.83
C ARG A 34 -15.30 -0.35 -1.13
N VAL A 35 -15.01 0.75 -1.83
CA VAL A 35 -16.04 1.68 -2.32
C VAL A 35 -16.90 1.02 -3.40
N LEU A 36 -16.28 0.28 -4.33
CA LEU A 36 -17.00 -0.50 -5.35
C LEU A 36 -17.90 -1.58 -4.75
N GLU A 37 -17.48 -2.20 -3.65
CA GLU A 37 -18.32 -3.16 -2.91
C GLU A 37 -19.63 -2.51 -2.42
N GLN A 38 -19.63 -1.21 -2.07
CA GLN A 38 -20.85 -0.47 -1.72
C GLN A 38 -21.77 -0.26 -2.92
N ALA A 39 -21.23 -0.03 -4.12
CA ALA A 39 -22.03 0.06 -5.35
C ALA A 39 -22.68 -1.28 -5.71
N ARG A 40 -22.02 -2.40 -5.37
CA ARG A 40 -22.51 -3.76 -5.66
C ARG A 40 -23.47 -4.31 -4.61
N ASN A 41 -23.52 -3.74 -3.42
CA ASN A 41 -24.34 -4.22 -2.32
C ASN A 41 -25.85 -3.97 -2.60
N PRO A 42 -26.68 -5.01 -2.78
CA PRO A 42 -28.10 -4.85 -3.06
C PRO A 42 -28.90 -4.31 -1.86
N ARG A 43 -28.33 -4.31 -0.65
CA ARG A 43 -28.95 -3.69 0.54
C ARG A 43 -28.89 -2.16 0.50
N ASN A 44 -28.03 -1.58 -0.32
CA ASN A 44 -27.98 -0.14 -0.53
C ASN A 44 -29.08 0.27 -1.52
N PRO A 45 -29.82 1.37 -1.28
CA PRO A 45 -30.78 1.89 -2.24
C PRO A 45 -30.15 2.12 -3.62
N LEU A 46 -30.94 1.96 -4.68
CA LEU A 46 -30.42 2.01 -6.05
C LEU A 46 -29.63 3.29 -6.35
N LEU A 47 -30.14 4.44 -5.92
CA LEU A 47 -29.47 5.72 -6.14
C LEU A 47 -28.14 5.83 -5.40
N GLU A 48 -28.03 5.29 -4.18
CA GLU A 48 -26.77 5.27 -3.43
C GLU A 48 -25.74 4.39 -4.12
N ARG A 49 -26.16 3.27 -4.72
CA ARG A 49 -25.27 2.40 -5.50
C ARG A 49 -24.73 3.12 -6.74
N VAL A 50 -25.57 3.91 -7.42
CA VAL A 50 -25.13 4.74 -8.55
C VAL A 50 -24.15 5.82 -8.10
N LYS A 51 -24.38 6.46 -6.95
CA LYS A 51 -23.43 7.43 -6.36
C LYS A 51 -22.09 6.76 -6.06
N PHE A 52 -22.08 5.60 -5.41
CA PHE A 52 -20.83 4.86 -5.17
C PHE A 52 -20.12 4.48 -6.47
N LEU A 53 -20.85 4.10 -7.52
CA LEU A 53 -20.27 3.81 -8.82
C LEU A 53 -19.61 5.04 -9.45
N ALA A 54 -20.26 6.21 -9.37
CA ALA A 54 -19.69 7.46 -9.83
C ALA A 54 -18.42 7.83 -9.03
N ILE A 55 -18.45 7.68 -7.71
CA ILE A 55 -17.27 7.90 -6.83
C ILE A 55 -16.11 6.99 -7.24
N VAL A 56 -16.36 5.69 -7.48
CA VAL A 56 -15.32 4.75 -7.92
C VAL A 56 -14.68 5.20 -9.23
N SER A 57 -15.49 5.69 -10.19
CA SER A 57 -15.00 6.19 -11.47
C SER A 57 -14.11 7.41 -11.28
N SER A 58 -14.59 8.45 -10.57
CA SER A 58 -13.81 9.67 -10.35
C SER A 58 -12.52 9.40 -9.58
N ASN A 59 -12.56 8.52 -8.58
CA ASN A 59 -11.37 8.08 -7.88
C ASN A 59 -10.37 7.43 -8.85
N LEU A 60 -10.85 6.53 -9.72
CA LEU A 60 -9.99 5.81 -10.66
C LEU A 60 -9.34 6.76 -11.66
N ASP A 61 -10.08 7.76 -12.15
CA ASP A 61 -9.54 8.81 -13.02
C ASP A 61 -8.37 9.53 -12.33
N GLU A 62 -8.55 9.97 -11.08
CA GLU A 62 -7.48 10.59 -10.27
C GLU A 62 -6.27 9.65 -10.10
N PHE A 63 -6.50 8.35 -9.86
CA PHE A 63 -5.44 7.38 -9.72
C PHE A 63 -4.59 7.27 -11.00
N PHE A 64 -5.21 7.24 -12.17
CA PHE A 64 -4.46 7.20 -13.42
C PHE A 64 -3.74 8.50 -13.70
N GLU A 65 -4.42 9.64 -13.55
CA GLU A 65 -3.82 10.95 -13.84
C GLU A 65 -2.64 11.27 -12.93
N ILE A 66 -2.76 10.97 -11.63
CA ILE A 66 -1.76 11.37 -10.63
C ILE A 66 -0.80 10.23 -10.29
N ARG A 67 -1.31 9.04 -9.95
CA ARG A 67 -0.47 7.95 -9.42
C ARG A 67 0.25 7.21 -10.52
N VAL A 68 -0.47 6.76 -11.55
CA VAL A 68 0.15 6.01 -12.66
C VAL A 68 1.16 6.88 -13.39
N SER A 69 0.83 8.14 -13.70
CA SER A 69 1.78 9.09 -14.27
C SER A 69 3.03 9.28 -13.42
N GLY A 70 2.87 9.38 -12.08
CA GLY A 70 3.99 9.48 -11.16
C GLY A 70 4.89 8.23 -11.15
N ILE A 71 4.29 7.04 -11.18
CA ILE A 71 5.03 5.77 -11.27
C ILE A 71 5.80 5.71 -12.60
N MET A 72 5.17 6.08 -13.72
CA MET A 72 5.83 6.09 -15.03
C MET A 72 7.06 7.01 -15.03
N GLN A 73 6.95 8.22 -14.45
CA GLN A 73 8.09 9.12 -14.30
C GLN A 73 9.20 8.54 -13.41
N GLN A 74 8.84 7.85 -12.33
CA GLN A 74 9.82 7.16 -11.46
C GLN A 74 10.56 6.06 -12.22
N VAL A 75 9.83 5.26 -13.01
CA VAL A 75 10.42 4.21 -13.85
C VAL A 75 11.34 4.81 -14.90
N ASP A 76 10.91 5.86 -15.60
CA ASP A 76 11.69 6.54 -16.64
C ASP A 76 12.96 7.21 -16.08
N SER A 77 12.91 7.68 -14.82
CA SER A 77 14.08 8.25 -14.13
C SER A 77 15.00 7.19 -13.49
N GLY A 78 14.67 5.90 -13.63
CA GLY A 78 15.48 4.80 -13.10
C GLY A 78 15.35 4.59 -11.59
N VAL A 79 14.33 5.18 -10.95
CA VAL A 79 14.02 4.95 -9.53
C VAL A 79 13.37 3.58 -9.38
N THR A 80 14.12 2.61 -8.83
CA THR A 80 13.64 1.24 -8.60
C THR A 80 13.15 0.98 -7.17
N GLU A 81 13.17 1.98 -6.29
CA GLU A 81 12.66 1.80 -4.93
C GLU A 81 11.13 1.74 -4.92
N GLN A 82 10.59 0.69 -4.31
CA GLN A 82 9.16 0.54 -4.11
C GLN A 82 8.69 1.65 -3.19
N SER A 83 7.61 2.35 -3.57
CA SER A 83 6.93 3.27 -2.65
C SER A 83 6.40 2.45 -1.47
N VAL A 84 7.04 2.63 -0.31
CA VAL A 84 6.73 1.98 0.97
C VAL A 84 5.62 2.73 1.68
#